data_AF-A0A662A7Y9-F1
#
_entry.id   AF-A0A662A7Y9-F1
#
_cell.length_a   1.000
_cell.length_b   1.000
_cell.length_c   1.000
_cell.angle_alpha   90.00
_cell.angle_beta   90.00
_cell.angle_gamma   90.00
#
_symmetry.space_group_name_H-M   'P 1'
#
loop_
_entity.id
_entity.type
_entity.pdbx_description
1 polymer ?
#
loop_
_entity_poly.entity_id
_entity_poly.type
_entity_poly.pdbx_seq_one_letter_code
_entity_poly.pdbx_strand_id
1 'polypeptide(L)'
;MKKPELKIVDFGIDDSSGDGKISKGETSDITVRIQNIGFGTAKGVSLNIIENPNENVFIISDKHFEVGNLESGNYKDINFTISTNNRVSDVINIPVNILEKRSQFSIEENVVLEIEKIQKHLEPIMFKGTEDNRTVWLENNLSVDIEQNIPQTSKQNKNRIAVIFGIENYKNVSNATFAQRDANFIKEYCIKTVGIKENNIYFQTNANVTKAEFDKVFSSGGWLDKRVKLDETEIIFFYAGHGAPDLKEETAYLIPYDGDPNYASQTGYKLEKIYDNLAKLKAKSVTVFLDACFSGANRENEMLLAGTRPLVLEVKSPIAHGITVFSATSSNQISSAWLEKKHGLFSYYLMKGMQGDADTNNDKKLSIKELGEYIQEKVSDQAGYIDREQTPQMISNDESRILINY
;
A
#
# COMPACT_ATOMS: atom_id res chain seq x y z
N MET A 1 -12.28 15.84 -25.80
CA MET A 1 -11.46 14.73 -26.33
C MET A 1 -10.47 14.31 -25.26
N LYS A 2 -10.40 13.02 -24.91
CA LYS A 2 -9.40 12.50 -23.97
C LYS A 2 -8.00 12.67 -24.57
N LYS A 3 -7.02 13.09 -23.78
CA LYS A 3 -5.64 13.40 -24.23
C LYS A 3 -4.71 12.22 -23.91
N PRO A 4 -3.81 11.82 -24.83
CA PRO A 4 -2.71 10.92 -24.47
C PRO A 4 -1.69 11.63 -23.59
N GLU A 5 -0.88 10.85 -22.89
CA GLU A 5 0.26 11.31 -22.12
C GLU A 5 1.27 10.17 -22.14
N LEU A 6 2.40 10.37 -22.81
CA LEU A 6 3.45 9.37 -22.95
C LEU A 6 4.48 9.56 -21.84
N LYS A 7 5.09 8.47 -21.38
CA LYS A 7 6.15 8.50 -20.35
C LYS A 7 7.03 7.25 -20.43
N ILE A 8 8.32 7.38 -20.13
CA ILE A 8 9.20 6.24 -19.80
C ILE A 8 8.88 5.85 -18.36
N VAL A 9 8.35 4.64 -18.18
CA VAL A 9 7.82 4.19 -16.89
C VAL A 9 8.74 3.20 -16.19
N ASP A 10 9.64 2.56 -16.92
CA ASP A 10 10.64 1.67 -16.36
C ASP A 10 11.82 1.52 -17.32
N PHE A 11 12.96 1.09 -16.80
CA PHE A 11 14.04 0.56 -17.62
C PHE A 11 14.77 -0.55 -16.86
N GLY A 12 15.31 -1.50 -17.59
CA GLY A 12 16.09 -2.59 -17.04
C GLY A 12 17.32 -2.84 -17.87
N ILE A 13 18.28 -3.49 -17.23
CA ILE A 13 19.60 -3.71 -17.78
C ILE A 13 19.88 -5.21 -17.82
N ASP A 14 20.41 -5.64 -18.96
CA ASP A 14 21.04 -6.94 -19.15
C ASP A 14 22.48 -6.67 -19.59
N ASP A 15 23.45 -6.96 -18.72
CA ASP A 15 24.86 -6.68 -18.98
C ASP A 15 25.58 -7.93 -19.52
N SER A 16 26.67 -7.69 -20.24
CA SER A 16 27.42 -8.77 -20.89
C SER A 16 28.17 -9.69 -19.90
N SER A 17 28.41 -9.21 -18.68
CA SER A 17 29.13 -9.92 -17.62
C SER A 17 28.21 -10.74 -16.70
N GLY A 18 26.90 -10.52 -16.75
CA GLY A 18 25.86 -11.17 -15.94
C GLY A 18 25.87 -10.77 -14.47
N ASP A 19 26.42 -9.60 -14.10
CA ASP A 19 26.59 -9.15 -12.72
C ASP A 19 25.56 -8.12 -12.25
N GLY A 20 24.63 -7.74 -13.13
CA GLY A 20 23.50 -6.86 -12.86
C GLY A 20 23.86 -5.38 -12.76
N LYS A 21 25.03 -4.96 -13.27
CA LYS A 21 25.48 -3.56 -13.25
C LYS A 21 26.05 -3.15 -14.61
N ILE A 22 26.11 -1.83 -14.83
CA ILE A 22 26.83 -1.27 -15.97
C ILE A 22 28.24 -0.93 -15.50
N SER A 23 29.24 -1.64 -16.02
CA SER A 23 30.65 -1.39 -15.67
C SER A 23 31.32 -0.43 -16.64
N LYS A 24 32.40 0.22 -16.19
CA LYS A 24 33.22 1.09 -17.05
C LYS A 24 33.91 0.28 -18.14
N GLY A 25 33.75 0.68 -19.41
CA GLY A 25 34.37 -0.02 -20.55
C GLY A 25 33.55 -1.21 -21.06
N GLU A 26 32.31 -1.36 -20.62
CA GLU A 26 31.44 -2.49 -20.95
C GLU A 26 30.32 -2.11 -21.94
N THR A 27 29.81 -3.12 -22.64
CA THR A 27 28.56 -3.07 -23.39
C THR A 27 27.40 -3.61 -22.56
N SER A 28 26.27 -2.90 -22.55
CA SER A 28 25.07 -3.31 -21.81
C SER A 28 23.83 -3.10 -22.67
N ASP A 29 22.89 -4.05 -22.60
CA ASP A 29 21.58 -3.94 -23.20
C ASP A 29 20.65 -3.20 -22.24
N ILE A 30 20.07 -2.11 -22.73
CA ILE A 30 19.13 -1.27 -22.01
C ILE A 30 17.75 -1.53 -22.61
N THR A 31 16.81 -1.93 -21.77
CA THR A 31 15.40 -2.01 -22.15
C THR A 31 14.67 -0.85 -21.50
N VAL A 32 13.97 -0.02 -22.29
CA VAL A 32 13.12 1.05 -21.79
C VAL A 32 11.66 0.73 -22.05
N ARG A 33 10.81 0.90 -21.04
CA ARG A 33 9.37 0.72 -21.12
C ARG A 33 8.67 2.06 -21.25
N ILE A 34 7.89 2.20 -22.31
CA ILE A 34 7.15 3.44 -22.61
C ILE A 34 5.68 3.14 -22.52
N GLN A 35 4.95 3.97 -21.79
CA GLN A 35 3.53 3.79 -21.57
C GLN A 35 2.75 5.04 -21.95
N ASN A 36 1.54 4.84 -22.47
CA ASN A 36 0.56 5.91 -22.55
C ASN A 36 -0.29 5.92 -21.28
N ILE A 37 0.01 6.85 -20.38
CA ILE A 37 -0.65 7.03 -19.08
C ILE A 37 -1.87 7.95 -19.17
N GLY A 38 -2.01 8.65 -20.30
CA GLY A 38 -3.15 9.53 -20.55
C GLY A 38 -4.39 8.76 -20.98
N PHE A 39 -5.54 9.43 -20.93
CA PHE A 39 -6.85 8.83 -21.20
C PHE A 39 -7.18 8.70 -22.70
N GLY A 40 -6.39 9.29 -23.59
CA GLY A 40 -6.57 9.22 -25.05
C GLY A 40 -5.50 8.36 -25.72
N THR A 41 -5.79 7.78 -26.90
CA THR A 41 -4.81 7.02 -27.68
C THR A 41 -3.68 7.92 -28.20
N ALA A 42 -2.42 7.54 -27.95
CA ALA A 42 -1.26 8.08 -28.63
C ALA A 42 -1.10 7.39 -29.99
N LYS A 43 -0.86 8.14 -31.05
CA LYS A 43 -0.87 7.70 -32.44
C LYS A 43 0.48 7.91 -33.08
N GLY A 44 0.93 6.91 -33.84
CA GLY A 44 2.20 6.97 -34.57
C GLY A 44 3.37 7.33 -33.66
N VAL A 45 3.44 6.68 -32.50
CA VAL A 45 4.52 6.86 -31.53
C VAL A 45 5.81 6.30 -32.11
N SER A 46 6.88 7.08 -32.02
CA SER A 46 8.24 6.64 -32.36
C SER A 46 9.24 7.21 -31.38
N LEU A 47 10.42 6.61 -31.32
CA LEU A 47 11.49 6.96 -30.40
C LEU A 47 12.75 7.30 -31.14
N ASN A 48 13.47 8.30 -30.62
CA ASN A 48 14.86 8.55 -30.97
C ASN A 48 15.71 8.57 -29.69
N ILE A 49 16.64 7.63 -29.59
CA ILE A 49 17.65 7.62 -28.54
C ILE A 49 18.78 8.55 -28.99
N ILE A 50 19.07 9.57 -28.18
CA ILE A 50 20.05 10.60 -28.51
C ILE A 50 21.39 10.20 -27.91
N GLU A 51 22.39 10.04 -28.77
CA GLU A 51 23.77 9.84 -28.34
C GLU A 51 24.34 11.17 -27.83
N ASN A 52 24.90 11.17 -26.62
CA ASN A 52 25.64 12.29 -26.08
C ASN A 52 27.14 11.91 -25.94
N PRO A 53 27.99 12.26 -26.93
CA PRO A 53 29.40 11.88 -26.92
C PRO A 53 30.18 12.42 -25.71
N ASN A 54 29.71 13.49 -25.06
CA ASN A 54 30.37 14.09 -23.90
C ASN A 54 30.22 13.24 -22.63
N GLU A 55 29.22 12.36 -22.57
CA GLU A 55 29.01 11.43 -21.46
C GLU A 55 29.87 10.17 -21.58
N ASN A 56 30.67 10.03 -22.65
CA ASN A 56 31.47 8.84 -22.94
C ASN A 56 30.64 7.55 -23.09
N VAL A 57 29.42 7.69 -23.62
CA VAL A 57 28.47 6.61 -23.90
C VAL A 57 28.14 6.60 -25.39
N PHE A 58 28.24 5.42 -26.00
CA PHE A 58 28.01 5.19 -27.42
C PHE A 58 26.83 4.23 -27.59
N ILE A 59 25.88 4.56 -28.46
CA ILE A 59 24.76 3.67 -28.77
C ILE A 59 25.18 2.83 -29.99
N ILE A 60 25.24 1.51 -29.81
CA ILE A 60 25.78 0.58 -30.82
C ILE A 60 24.67 -0.22 -31.54
N SER A 61 23.42 -0.08 -31.10
CA SER A 61 22.23 -0.61 -31.78
C SER A 61 21.50 0.47 -32.59
N ASP A 62 20.32 0.12 -33.12
CA ASP A 62 19.39 1.09 -33.67
C ASP A 62 19.07 2.20 -32.65
N LYS A 63 18.95 3.43 -33.16
CA LYS A 63 18.61 4.63 -32.37
C LYS A 63 17.17 5.08 -32.58
N HIS A 64 16.53 4.58 -33.63
CA HIS A 64 15.17 4.94 -34.00
C HIS A 64 14.26 3.72 -33.92
N PHE A 65 13.12 3.86 -33.23
CA PHE A 65 12.18 2.76 -33.03
C PHE A 65 10.75 3.19 -33.32
N GLU A 66 10.07 2.43 -34.18
CA GLU A 66 8.65 2.62 -34.46
C GLU A 66 7.80 1.83 -33.44
N VAL A 67 6.98 2.54 -32.67
CA VAL A 67 6.09 1.94 -31.65
C VAL A 67 4.67 1.77 -32.17
N GLY A 68 4.22 2.70 -33.02
CA GLY A 68 2.86 2.70 -33.56
C GLY A 68 1.85 3.33 -32.60
N ASN A 69 0.61 2.84 -32.58
CA ASN A 69 -0.42 3.41 -31.70
C ASN A 69 -0.33 2.79 -30.30
N LEU A 70 -0.39 3.61 -29.25
CA LEU A 70 -0.49 3.18 -27.86
C LEU A 70 -1.84 3.61 -27.29
N GLU A 71 -2.69 2.64 -26.96
CA GLU A 71 -3.93 2.87 -26.22
C GLU A 71 -3.65 3.30 -24.77
N SER A 72 -4.64 3.88 -24.11
CA SER A 72 -4.52 4.27 -22.70
C SER A 72 -4.18 3.04 -21.86
N GLY A 73 -3.13 3.14 -21.04
CA GLY A 73 -2.63 2.07 -20.20
C GLY A 73 -1.65 1.10 -20.86
N ASN A 74 -1.60 1.04 -22.20
CA ASN A 74 -0.70 0.13 -22.91
C ASN A 74 0.73 0.66 -22.88
N TYR A 75 1.69 -0.27 -22.88
CA TYR A 75 3.12 0.02 -22.95
C TYR A 75 3.83 -0.76 -24.06
N LYS A 76 5.06 -0.34 -24.36
CA LYS A 76 5.99 -1.03 -25.24
C LYS A 76 7.40 -1.00 -24.64
N ASP A 77 8.06 -2.15 -24.66
CA ASP A 77 9.45 -2.29 -24.28
C ASP A 77 10.32 -2.14 -25.53
N ILE A 78 11.36 -1.30 -25.44
CA ILE A 78 12.30 -0.99 -26.50
C ILE A 78 13.70 -1.28 -26.00
N ASN A 79 14.43 -2.12 -26.74
CA ASN A 79 15.76 -2.54 -26.36
C ASN A 79 16.78 -1.82 -27.24
N PHE A 80 17.78 -1.22 -26.63
CA PHE A 80 18.92 -0.65 -27.31
C PHE A 80 20.20 -0.95 -26.53
N THR A 81 21.31 -1.08 -27.24
CA THR A 81 22.60 -1.46 -26.66
C THR A 81 23.49 -0.24 -26.57
N ILE A 82 24.11 -0.04 -25.40
CA ILE A 82 25.10 0.99 -25.18
C ILE A 82 26.49 0.38 -24.94
N SER A 83 27.52 1.17 -25.20
CA SER A 83 28.91 0.91 -24.81
C SER A 83 29.46 2.11 -24.07
N THR A 84 30.04 1.88 -22.90
CA THR A 84 30.74 2.92 -22.13
C THR A 84 32.25 2.79 -22.30
N ASN A 85 33.00 3.87 -22.05
CA ASN A 85 34.46 3.81 -21.96
C ASN A 85 34.94 4.03 -20.51
N ASN A 86 36.25 3.86 -20.27
CA ASN A 86 36.85 3.98 -18.93
C ASN A 86 36.78 5.40 -18.30
N ARG A 87 36.32 6.40 -19.03
CA ARG A 87 36.17 7.80 -18.59
C ARG A 87 34.71 8.19 -18.32
N VAL A 88 33.79 7.23 -18.41
CA VAL A 88 32.36 7.45 -18.15
C VAL A 88 32.12 7.92 -16.71
N SER A 89 31.18 8.87 -16.57
CA SER A 89 30.74 9.42 -15.29
C SER A 89 30.03 8.36 -14.45
N ASP A 90 29.93 8.59 -13.13
CA ASP A 90 29.24 7.65 -12.23
C ASP A 90 27.71 7.66 -12.42
N VAL A 91 27.17 8.72 -13.04
CA VAL A 91 25.77 8.84 -13.45
C VAL A 91 25.73 9.35 -14.88
N ILE A 92 24.90 8.71 -15.72
CA ILE A 92 24.71 9.04 -17.14
C ILE A 92 23.25 9.38 -17.37
N ASN A 93 22.99 10.38 -18.20
CA ASN A 93 21.67 10.67 -18.73
C ASN A 93 21.64 10.37 -20.23
N ILE A 94 20.77 9.47 -20.65
CA ILE A 94 20.52 9.18 -22.07
C ILE A 94 19.20 9.85 -22.47
N PRO A 95 19.23 10.93 -23.27
CA PRO A 95 18.01 11.58 -23.72
C PRO A 95 17.26 10.71 -24.73
N VAL A 96 15.95 10.64 -24.57
CA VAL A 96 15.04 9.88 -25.40
C VAL A 96 13.90 10.78 -25.84
N ASN A 97 13.84 11.03 -27.15
CA ASN A 97 12.75 11.78 -27.76
C ASN A 97 11.63 10.83 -28.13
N ILE A 98 10.48 10.96 -27.48
CA ILE A 98 9.27 10.20 -27.77
C ILE A 98 8.35 11.09 -28.61
N LEU A 99 8.26 10.78 -29.90
CA LEU A 99 7.46 11.53 -30.85
C LEU A 99 6.07 10.92 -30.96
N GLU A 100 5.04 11.77 -30.99
CA GLU A 100 3.66 11.40 -31.28
C GLU A 100 3.18 12.20 -32.49
N LYS A 101 2.23 11.63 -33.25
CA LYS A 101 1.70 12.25 -34.49
C LYS A 101 1.25 13.71 -34.32
N ARG A 102 0.74 14.09 -33.14
CA ARG A 102 0.43 15.47 -32.76
C ARG A 102 1.57 15.95 -31.87
N SER A 103 2.39 16.84 -32.39
CA SER A 103 3.64 17.32 -31.77
C SER A 103 3.48 17.79 -30.31
N GLN A 104 2.32 18.34 -29.95
CA GLN A 104 1.99 18.78 -28.57
C GLN A 104 1.98 17.65 -27.51
N PHE A 105 1.97 16.38 -27.92
CA PHE A 105 2.03 15.20 -27.04
C PHE A 105 3.34 14.44 -27.16
N SER A 106 4.30 15.00 -27.92
CA SER A 106 5.68 14.49 -27.93
C SER A 106 6.41 14.98 -26.69
N ILE A 107 7.28 14.15 -26.13
CA ILE A 107 8.05 14.45 -24.92
C ILE A 107 9.53 14.10 -25.13
N GLU A 108 10.37 14.71 -24.31
CA GLU A 108 11.78 14.35 -24.16
C GLU A 108 12.00 13.96 -22.70
N GLU A 109 12.50 12.75 -22.48
CA GLU A 109 12.82 12.23 -21.15
C GLU A 109 14.22 11.63 -21.12
N ASN A 110 14.83 11.60 -19.94
CA ASN A 110 16.16 11.03 -19.76
C ASN A 110 16.07 9.67 -19.07
N VAL A 111 16.77 8.68 -19.61
CA VAL A 111 17.08 7.43 -18.91
C VAL A 111 18.32 7.69 -18.06
N VAL A 112 18.17 7.65 -16.74
CA VAL A 112 19.26 7.91 -15.79
C VAL A 112 19.87 6.58 -15.36
N LEU A 113 21.15 6.37 -15.66
CA LEU A 113 21.88 5.14 -15.36
C LEU A 113 22.98 5.44 -14.35
N GLU A 114 23.08 4.63 -13.28
CA GLU A 114 24.22 4.70 -12.35
C GLU A 114 25.24 3.59 -12.67
N ILE A 115 26.49 3.99 -12.83
CA ILE A 115 27.62 3.13 -13.19
C ILE A 115 28.21 2.45 -11.94
N GLU A 116 28.64 1.19 -12.07
CA GLU A 116 29.18 0.34 -11.00
C GLU A 116 28.22 0.06 -9.83
N LYS A 117 26.90 0.28 -10.02
CA LYS A 117 25.86 -0.08 -9.05
C LYS A 117 24.97 -1.18 -9.61
N ILE A 118 24.57 -2.11 -8.77
CA ILE A 118 23.58 -3.14 -9.11
C ILE A 118 22.26 -2.44 -9.42
N GLN A 119 21.75 -2.65 -10.62
CA GLN A 119 20.50 -2.09 -11.11
C GLN A 119 19.41 -3.17 -11.04
N LYS A 120 18.14 -2.74 -10.93
CA LYS A 120 17.01 -3.68 -10.92
C LYS A 120 16.79 -4.21 -12.34
N HIS A 121 16.49 -5.51 -12.46
CA HIS A 121 15.97 -6.08 -13.71
C HIS A 121 14.51 -5.66 -13.92
N LEU A 122 14.09 -5.53 -15.18
CA LEU A 122 12.70 -5.24 -15.53
C LEU A 122 11.78 -6.35 -15.04
N GLU A 123 10.86 -6.01 -14.14
CA GLU A 123 9.81 -6.95 -13.76
C GLU A 123 8.72 -7.00 -14.85
N PRO A 124 8.26 -8.20 -15.24
CA PRO A 124 7.15 -8.34 -16.16
C PRO A 124 5.87 -7.80 -15.52
N ILE A 125 5.17 -6.89 -16.21
CA ILE A 125 3.85 -6.42 -15.76
C ILE A 125 2.87 -7.59 -15.88
N MET A 126 2.50 -8.18 -14.75
CA MET A 126 1.48 -9.22 -14.69
C MET A 126 0.09 -8.61 -14.94
N PHE A 127 -0.39 -8.70 -16.17
CA PHE A 127 -1.80 -8.46 -16.46
C PHE A 127 -2.65 -9.66 -16.01
N LYS A 128 -3.48 -9.47 -14.98
CA LYS A 128 -4.70 -10.26 -14.81
C LYS A 128 -5.81 -9.54 -15.56
N GLY A 129 -6.19 -10.09 -16.71
CA GLY A 129 -7.26 -9.53 -17.52
C GLY A 129 -8.61 -9.60 -16.80
N THR A 130 -9.27 -8.46 -16.68
CA THR A 130 -10.74 -8.33 -16.63
C THR A 130 -11.09 -6.98 -17.24
N GLU A 131 -11.97 -7.00 -18.25
CA GLU A 131 -12.57 -5.83 -18.88
C GLU A 131 -13.31 -5.00 -17.81
N ASP A 132 -12.75 -3.85 -17.43
CA ASP A 132 -13.53 -2.63 -17.23
C ASP A 132 -12.60 -1.41 -17.14
N ASN A 133 -13.09 -0.27 -17.63
CA ASN A 133 -12.35 1.00 -17.69
C ASN A 133 -11.76 1.40 -16.33
N ARG A 134 -10.45 1.25 -16.12
CA ARG A 134 -9.76 1.82 -14.95
C ARG A 134 -8.41 2.43 -15.31
N THR A 135 -8.25 3.62 -14.74
CA THR A 135 -7.07 4.47 -14.62
C THR A 135 -5.78 3.67 -14.38
N VAL A 136 -4.80 3.84 -15.27
CA VAL A 136 -3.48 3.25 -15.12
C VAL A 136 -2.59 4.24 -14.36
N TRP A 137 -2.36 3.94 -13.09
CA TRP A 137 -1.49 4.71 -12.21
C TRP A 137 -0.04 4.25 -12.38
N LEU A 138 0.86 5.21 -12.65
CA LEU A 138 2.30 5.00 -12.71
C LEU A 138 2.88 4.63 -11.35
N GLU A 139 3.69 3.59 -11.32
CA GLU A 139 4.63 3.38 -10.22
C GLU A 139 5.93 4.14 -10.46
N ASN A 140 5.97 5.44 -10.16
CA ASN A 140 7.24 6.03 -9.74
C ASN A 140 7.61 5.34 -8.40
N ASN A 141 8.76 4.66 -8.32
CA ASN A 141 9.38 4.30 -7.04
C ASN A 141 9.97 5.57 -6.38
N LEU A 142 9.10 6.47 -5.95
CA LEU A 142 9.41 7.33 -4.81
C LEU A 142 9.47 6.40 -3.60
N SER A 143 10.62 6.33 -2.92
CA SER A 143 10.66 5.74 -1.58
C SER A 143 9.62 6.45 -0.73
N VAL A 144 8.58 5.74 -0.31
CA VAL A 144 7.58 6.33 0.58
C VAL A 144 8.27 6.55 1.92
N ASP A 145 8.15 7.75 2.48
CA ASP A 145 8.91 8.19 3.65
C ASP A 145 8.64 7.33 4.89
N ILE A 146 7.41 6.82 5.04
CA ILE A 146 7.06 5.89 6.12
C ILE A 146 7.72 4.50 6.00
N GLU A 147 8.23 4.15 4.82
CA GLU A 147 8.93 2.88 4.59
C GLU A 147 10.42 2.97 4.89
N GLN A 148 10.93 4.20 4.99
CA GLN A 148 12.32 4.50 5.28
C GLN A 148 12.49 4.86 6.75
N ASN A 149 13.66 4.57 7.32
CA ASN A 149 14.03 4.98 8.68
C ASN A 149 13.01 4.60 9.77
N ILE A 150 12.32 3.45 9.63
CA ILE A 150 11.39 2.94 10.64
C ILE A 150 12.11 2.90 12.00
N PRO A 151 11.63 3.62 13.04
CA PRO A 151 12.34 3.71 14.30
C PRO A 151 12.53 2.35 14.94
N GLN A 152 13.74 2.12 15.45
CA GLN A 152 14.10 0.85 16.08
C GLN A 152 14.20 1.03 17.59
N THR A 153 13.31 0.37 18.34
CA THR A 153 13.39 0.33 19.80
C THR A 153 14.50 -0.61 20.27
N SER A 154 15.17 -0.22 21.35
CA SER A 154 16.18 -1.06 22.03
C SER A 154 15.54 -2.15 22.91
N LYS A 155 14.24 -2.06 23.18
CA LYS A 155 13.53 -2.95 24.11
C LYS A 155 12.52 -3.84 23.41
N GLN A 156 12.85 -5.11 23.27
CA GLN A 156 11.85 -6.12 22.89
C GLN A 156 10.88 -6.39 24.05
N ASN A 157 9.57 -6.34 23.79
CA ASN A 157 8.53 -6.70 24.73
C ASN A 157 8.01 -8.12 24.44
N LYS A 158 8.40 -9.08 25.28
CA LYS A 158 8.02 -10.50 25.14
C LYS A 158 6.52 -10.75 25.36
N ASN A 159 5.83 -9.81 26.01
CA ASN A 159 4.41 -9.91 26.35
C ASN A 159 3.52 -9.20 25.32
N ARG A 160 4.08 -8.69 24.22
CA ARG A 160 3.27 -8.19 23.09
C ARG A 160 3.06 -9.27 22.06
N ILE A 161 1.84 -9.31 21.54
CA ILE A 161 1.40 -10.18 20.44
C ILE A 161 0.69 -9.32 19.41
N ALA A 162 0.91 -9.60 18.13
CA ALA A 162 0.17 -8.95 17.05
C ALA A 162 -0.56 -9.96 16.16
N VAL A 163 -1.73 -9.58 15.68
CA VAL A 163 -2.43 -10.20 14.56
C VAL A 163 -2.54 -9.13 13.48
N ILE A 164 -2.08 -9.42 12.28
CA ILE A 164 -1.99 -8.46 11.18
C ILE A 164 -2.55 -9.13 9.93
N PHE A 165 -3.67 -8.62 9.45
CA PHE A 165 -4.34 -9.07 8.24
C PHE A 165 -4.42 -7.93 7.21
N GLY A 166 -3.95 -8.21 6.00
CA GLY A 166 -4.06 -7.29 4.85
C GLY A 166 -4.60 -8.01 3.63
N ILE A 167 -5.77 -7.61 3.15
CA ILE A 167 -6.43 -8.26 2.02
C ILE A 167 -6.59 -7.22 0.93
N GLU A 168 -5.76 -7.31 -0.09
CA GLU A 168 -5.84 -6.43 -1.25
C GLU A 168 -6.54 -7.12 -2.40
N ASN A 169 -6.14 -8.36 -2.71
CA ASN A 169 -6.73 -9.13 -3.80
C ASN A 169 -7.80 -10.06 -3.25
N TYR A 170 -9.06 -9.78 -3.53
CA TYR A 170 -10.22 -10.58 -3.11
C TYR A 170 -10.60 -11.63 -4.15
N LYS A 171 -11.26 -12.71 -3.71
CA LYS A 171 -11.78 -13.73 -4.63
C LYS A 171 -13.03 -13.28 -5.36
N ASN A 172 -13.95 -12.62 -4.65
CA ASN A 172 -15.32 -12.38 -5.12
C ASN A 172 -15.66 -10.90 -5.32
N VAL A 173 -14.75 -9.98 -4.99
CA VAL A 173 -14.97 -8.52 -5.10
C VAL A 173 -13.73 -7.79 -5.58
N SER A 174 -13.88 -6.50 -5.89
CA SER A 174 -12.78 -5.64 -6.32
C SER A 174 -11.66 -5.61 -5.28
N ASN A 175 -10.48 -5.20 -5.74
CA ASN A 175 -9.34 -5.04 -4.84
C ASN A 175 -9.60 -3.96 -3.76
N ALA A 176 -8.90 -4.09 -2.64
CA ALA A 176 -8.72 -3.02 -1.65
C ALA A 176 -7.28 -2.50 -1.79
N THR A 177 -7.09 -1.53 -2.68
CA THR A 177 -5.78 -1.06 -3.12
C THR A 177 -4.83 -0.74 -1.96
N PHE A 178 -3.61 -1.28 -2.00
CA PHE A 178 -2.55 -1.16 -1.00
C PHE A 178 -2.74 -1.89 0.34
N ALA A 179 -3.86 -2.57 0.58
CA ALA A 179 -4.10 -3.22 1.88
C ALA A 179 -3.04 -4.28 2.24
N GLN A 180 -2.46 -4.98 1.24
CA GLN A 180 -1.36 -5.91 1.48
C GLN A 180 -0.08 -5.15 1.89
N ARG A 181 0.22 -4.04 1.21
CA ARG A 181 1.39 -3.19 1.49
C ARG A 181 1.28 -2.55 2.88
N ASP A 182 0.10 -2.04 3.24
CA ASP A 182 -0.21 -1.52 4.57
C ASP A 182 0.12 -2.55 5.65
N ALA A 183 -0.37 -3.79 5.50
CA ALA A 183 -0.10 -4.87 6.45
C ALA A 183 1.38 -5.26 6.54
N ASN A 184 2.09 -5.31 5.40
CA ASN A 184 3.53 -5.59 5.37
C ASN A 184 4.32 -4.56 6.19
N PHE A 185 4.06 -3.27 6.01
CA PHE A 185 4.79 -2.25 6.76
C PHE A 185 4.34 -2.16 8.21
N ILE A 186 3.06 -2.35 8.53
CA ILE A 186 2.63 -2.46 9.93
C ILE A 186 3.33 -3.63 10.65
N LYS A 187 3.62 -4.75 9.98
CA LYS A 187 4.47 -5.82 10.53
C LYS A 187 5.86 -5.29 10.88
N GLU A 188 6.49 -4.55 9.97
CA GLU A 188 7.81 -3.95 10.21
C GLU A 188 7.82 -2.98 11.40
N TYR A 189 6.81 -2.10 11.53
CA TYR A 189 6.65 -1.22 12.68
C TYR A 189 6.38 -1.99 13.98
N CYS A 190 5.59 -3.06 13.93
CA CYS A 190 5.37 -3.93 15.08
C CYS A 190 6.69 -4.54 15.58
N ILE A 191 7.57 -4.96 14.67
CA ILE A 191 8.88 -5.54 15.02
C ILE A 191 9.84 -4.46 15.51
N LYS A 192 10.07 -3.44 14.69
CA LYS A 192 11.14 -2.45 14.89
C LYS A 192 10.77 -1.42 15.94
N THR A 193 9.58 -0.87 15.88
CA THR A 193 9.18 0.29 16.70
C THR A 193 8.45 -0.12 17.97
N VAL A 194 7.47 -1.01 17.84
CA VAL A 194 6.66 -1.49 18.99
C VAL A 194 7.42 -2.54 19.81
N GLY A 195 8.44 -3.18 19.23
CA GLY A 195 9.31 -4.14 19.91
C GLY A 195 8.71 -5.54 20.06
N ILE A 196 7.79 -5.93 19.18
CA ILE A 196 7.16 -7.26 19.18
C ILE A 196 8.12 -8.26 18.54
N LYS A 197 8.32 -9.41 19.18
CA LYS A 197 9.08 -10.51 18.58
C LYS A 197 8.35 -11.04 17.36
N GLU A 198 9.06 -11.31 16.27
CA GLU A 198 8.45 -11.82 15.04
C GLU A 198 7.61 -13.10 15.27
N ASN A 199 8.08 -14.03 16.11
CA ASN A 199 7.32 -15.24 16.47
C ASN A 199 6.01 -14.99 17.25
N ASN A 200 5.82 -13.78 17.78
CA ASN A 200 4.59 -13.32 18.43
C ASN A 200 3.66 -12.57 17.45
N ILE A 201 3.99 -12.52 16.16
CA ILE A 201 3.18 -11.88 15.14
C ILE A 201 2.51 -12.95 14.27
N TYR A 202 1.18 -12.95 14.28
CA TYR A 202 0.37 -13.69 13.33
C TYR A 202 0.10 -12.83 12.10
N PHE A 203 0.79 -13.10 11.00
CA PHE A 203 0.74 -12.29 9.79
C PHE A 203 0.20 -13.10 8.62
N GLN A 204 -0.88 -12.62 7.99
CA GLN A 204 -1.43 -13.21 6.76
C GLN A 204 -1.91 -12.14 5.80
N THR A 205 -1.80 -12.38 4.50
CA THR A 205 -2.32 -11.49 3.46
C THR A 205 -3.05 -12.22 2.35
N ASN A 206 -3.91 -11.49 1.64
CA ASN A 206 -4.65 -11.97 0.45
C ASN A 206 -5.30 -13.35 0.66
N ALA A 207 -5.00 -14.31 -0.21
CA ALA A 207 -5.59 -15.65 -0.26
C ALA A 207 -5.50 -16.44 1.06
N ASN A 208 -4.58 -16.08 1.95
CA ASN A 208 -4.41 -16.74 3.24
C ASN A 208 -5.34 -16.19 4.34
N VAL A 209 -5.99 -15.04 4.13
CA VAL A 209 -6.91 -14.42 5.09
C VAL A 209 -8.35 -14.87 4.81
N THR A 210 -8.59 -16.17 4.92
CA THR A 210 -9.92 -16.76 4.73
C THR A 210 -10.79 -16.62 5.98
N LYS A 211 -12.09 -16.84 5.87
CA LYS A 211 -12.98 -16.91 7.05
C LYS A 211 -12.50 -17.94 8.07
N ALA A 212 -12.01 -19.09 7.60
CA ALA A 212 -11.44 -20.13 8.45
C ALA A 212 -10.20 -19.63 9.22
N GLU A 213 -9.42 -18.73 8.63
CA GLU A 213 -8.25 -18.14 9.29
C GLU A 213 -8.66 -17.16 10.40
N PHE A 214 -9.71 -16.36 10.19
CA PHE A 214 -10.31 -15.58 11.29
C PHE A 214 -10.81 -16.47 12.42
N ASP A 215 -11.58 -17.53 12.10
CA ASP A 215 -12.09 -18.47 13.09
C ASP A 215 -10.92 -19.12 13.87
N LYS A 216 -9.86 -19.56 13.19
CA LYS A 216 -8.65 -20.14 13.83
C LYS A 216 -7.95 -19.17 14.78
N VAL A 217 -7.87 -17.88 14.44
CA VAL A 217 -7.16 -16.89 15.27
C VAL A 217 -7.97 -16.50 16.50
N PHE A 218 -9.25 -16.19 16.31
CA PHE A 218 -10.09 -15.56 17.33
C PHE A 218 -10.99 -16.53 18.11
N SER A 219 -11.13 -17.81 17.74
CA SER A 219 -11.96 -18.75 18.49
C SER A 219 -11.36 -19.08 19.88
N SER A 220 -12.22 -19.58 20.78
CA SER A 220 -11.74 -20.31 21.96
C SER A 220 -10.92 -21.53 21.52
N GLY A 221 -9.80 -21.79 22.19
CA GLY A 221 -8.79 -22.77 21.77
C GLY A 221 -8.00 -22.40 20.51
N GLY A 222 -8.22 -21.21 19.96
CA GLY A 222 -7.58 -20.67 18.77
C GLY A 222 -6.14 -20.19 19.01
N TRP A 223 -5.58 -19.49 18.02
CA TRP A 223 -4.19 -19.05 18.06
C TRP A 223 -3.91 -18.07 19.20
N LEU A 224 -4.80 -17.08 19.40
CA LEU A 224 -4.69 -16.08 20.48
C LEU A 224 -4.89 -16.69 21.86
N ASP A 225 -5.96 -17.47 22.04
CA ASP A 225 -6.32 -18.10 23.32
C ASP A 225 -5.18 -18.98 23.90
N LYS A 226 -4.39 -19.59 23.02
CA LYS A 226 -3.23 -20.42 23.40
C LYS A 226 -1.97 -19.64 23.77
N ARG A 227 -1.91 -18.33 23.52
CA ARG A 227 -0.71 -17.50 23.68
C ARG A 227 -0.90 -16.33 24.63
N VAL A 228 -2.14 -15.89 24.82
CA VAL A 228 -2.45 -14.81 25.74
C VAL A 228 -2.36 -15.31 27.18
N LYS A 229 -1.64 -14.54 27.98
CA LYS A 229 -1.59 -14.65 29.43
C LYS A 229 -2.43 -13.55 30.05
N LEU A 230 -3.32 -13.96 30.95
CA LEU A 230 -4.21 -13.12 31.74
C LEU A 230 -3.43 -11.94 32.36
N ASP A 231 -3.92 -10.72 32.15
CA ASP A 231 -3.40 -9.46 32.71
C ASP A 231 -1.91 -9.14 32.40
N GLU A 232 -1.24 -9.96 31.60
CA GLU A 232 0.16 -9.78 31.20
C GLU A 232 0.32 -9.38 29.74
N THR A 233 -0.48 -9.97 28.85
CA THR A 233 -0.28 -9.85 27.40
C THR A 233 -0.92 -8.59 26.84
N GLU A 234 -0.21 -7.87 25.98
CA GLU A 234 -0.72 -6.74 25.21
C GLU A 234 -0.94 -7.19 23.77
N ILE A 235 -2.17 -7.02 23.26
CA ILE A 235 -2.55 -7.47 21.92
C ILE A 235 -2.67 -6.27 20.98
N ILE A 236 -2.09 -6.37 19.80
CA ILE A 236 -2.35 -5.47 18.67
C ILE A 236 -3.07 -6.27 17.58
N PHE A 237 -4.21 -5.79 17.11
CA PHE A 237 -4.87 -6.33 15.92
C PHE A 237 -4.93 -5.24 14.84
N PHE A 238 -4.33 -5.51 13.69
CA PHE A 238 -4.41 -4.66 12.52
C PHE A 238 -5.17 -5.37 11.41
N TYR A 239 -6.14 -4.68 10.80
CA TYR A 239 -6.84 -5.14 9.61
C TYR A 239 -6.88 -4.03 8.56
N ALA A 240 -6.44 -4.35 7.34
CA ALA A 240 -6.67 -3.54 6.15
C ALA A 240 -7.42 -4.38 5.10
N GLY A 241 -8.53 -3.85 4.58
CA GLY A 241 -9.37 -4.54 3.59
C GLY A 241 -10.81 -4.02 3.59
N HIS A 242 -11.71 -4.77 2.97
CA HIS A 242 -13.14 -4.43 2.90
C HIS A 242 -13.84 -4.73 4.22
N GLY A 243 -14.76 -3.83 4.59
CA GLY A 243 -15.86 -4.09 5.51
C GLY A 243 -17.18 -4.05 4.76
N ALA A 244 -18.22 -4.67 5.33
CA ALA A 244 -19.57 -4.53 4.82
C ALA A 244 -20.58 -4.49 5.97
N PRO A 245 -21.62 -3.64 5.85
CA PRO A 245 -22.78 -3.68 6.73
C PRO A 245 -23.73 -4.81 6.32
N ASP A 246 -24.28 -5.54 7.28
CA ASP A 246 -25.56 -6.25 7.08
C ASP A 246 -26.69 -5.32 7.53
N LEU A 247 -27.52 -4.92 6.58
CA LEU A 247 -28.61 -3.96 6.81
C LEU A 247 -29.78 -4.56 7.59
N LYS A 248 -29.94 -5.89 7.60
CA LYS A 248 -31.02 -6.56 8.34
C LYS A 248 -30.69 -6.69 9.82
N GLU A 249 -29.43 -7.01 10.10
CA GLU A 249 -28.93 -7.28 11.45
C GLU A 249 -28.25 -6.06 12.09
N GLU A 250 -28.22 -4.92 11.38
CA GLU A 250 -27.53 -3.68 11.78
C GLU A 250 -26.10 -3.93 12.29
N THR A 251 -25.39 -4.83 11.61
CA THR A 251 -24.11 -5.37 12.09
C THR A 251 -23.00 -5.14 11.07
N ALA A 252 -21.82 -4.75 11.54
CA ALA A 252 -20.61 -4.64 10.72
C ALA A 252 -19.82 -5.96 10.64
N TYR A 253 -19.33 -6.26 9.43
CA TYR A 253 -18.50 -7.44 9.15
C TYR A 253 -17.18 -7.00 8.52
N LEU A 254 -16.08 -7.65 8.89
CA LEU A 254 -14.85 -7.65 8.10
C LEU A 254 -15.00 -8.73 7.03
N ILE A 255 -14.59 -8.45 5.79
CA ILE A 255 -14.75 -9.37 4.67
C ILE A 255 -13.45 -10.16 4.47
N PRO A 256 -13.44 -11.48 4.67
CA PRO A 256 -12.28 -12.33 4.36
C PRO A 256 -12.05 -12.44 2.85
N TYR A 257 -10.90 -12.98 2.45
CA TYR A 257 -10.54 -13.19 1.04
C TYR A 257 -11.61 -13.94 0.23
N ASP A 258 -12.18 -14.97 0.84
CA ASP A 258 -13.21 -15.85 0.29
C ASP A 258 -14.64 -15.37 0.58
N GLY A 259 -14.79 -14.19 1.21
CA GLY A 259 -16.06 -13.57 1.53
C GLY A 259 -16.74 -12.88 0.33
N ASP A 260 -18.05 -12.70 0.44
CA ASP A 260 -18.88 -11.92 -0.48
C ASP A 260 -19.66 -10.87 0.34
N PRO A 261 -19.40 -9.56 0.15
CA PRO A 261 -20.11 -8.48 0.84
C PRO A 261 -21.63 -8.53 0.69
N ASN A 262 -22.18 -9.05 -0.40
CA ASN A 262 -23.63 -9.21 -0.57
C ASN A 262 -24.23 -10.27 0.37
N TYR A 263 -23.38 -11.16 0.89
CA TYR A 263 -23.70 -12.21 1.86
C TYR A 263 -22.83 -12.06 3.11
N ALA A 264 -22.65 -10.82 3.59
CA ALA A 264 -21.76 -10.50 4.70
C ALA A 264 -22.06 -11.29 5.98
N SER A 265 -23.34 -11.55 6.30
CA SER A 265 -23.71 -12.36 7.47
C SER A 265 -23.34 -13.85 7.35
N GLN A 266 -23.22 -14.39 6.14
CA GLN A 266 -22.86 -15.79 5.92
C GLN A 266 -21.35 -15.98 5.74
N THR A 267 -20.71 -15.05 5.02
CA THR A 267 -19.35 -15.21 4.52
C THR A 267 -18.34 -14.25 5.14
N GLY A 268 -18.83 -13.16 5.75
CA GLY A 268 -18.03 -12.21 6.52
C GLY A 268 -17.70 -12.72 7.92
N TYR A 269 -16.84 -11.97 8.62
CA TYR A 269 -16.55 -12.17 10.03
C TYR A 269 -17.09 -10.99 10.85
N LYS A 270 -18.09 -11.28 11.69
CA LYS A 270 -18.81 -10.28 12.50
C LYS A 270 -17.83 -9.52 13.41
N LEU A 271 -17.80 -8.19 13.31
CA LEU A 271 -16.85 -7.36 14.06
C LEU A 271 -17.08 -7.43 15.57
N GLU A 272 -18.34 -7.44 16.00
CA GLU A 272 -18.73 -7.65 17.41
C GLU A 272 -18.18 -8.98 17.96
N LYS A 273 -18.19 -10.05 17.16
CA LYS A 273 -17.62 -11.35 17.55
C LYS A 273 -16.10 -11.26 17.77
N ILE A 274 -15.38 -10.43 17.01
CA ILE A 274 -13.95 -10.17 17.25
C ILE A 274 -13.77 -9.51 18.62
N TYR A 275 -14.52 -8.44 18.90
CA TYR A 275 -14.43 -7.72 20.16
C TYR A 275 -14.78 -8.61 21.36
N ASP A 276 -15.87 -9.38 21.29
CA ASP A 276 -16.26 -10.31 22.35
C ASP A 276 -15.18 -11.37 22.61
N ASN A 277 -14.58 -11.90 21.55
CA ASN A 277 -13.55 -12.91 21.70
C ASN A 277 -12.26 -12.32 22.26
N LEU A 278 -11.85 -11.12 21.82
CA LEU A 278 -10.68 -10.42 22.37
C LEU A 278 -10.89 -10.07 23.85
N ALA A 279 -12.09 -9.63 24.23
CA ALA A 279 -12.45 -9.33 25.61
C ALA A 279 -12.33 -10.55 26.52
N LYS A 280 -12.78 -11.72 26.05
CA LYS A 280 -12.73 -12.99 26.82
C LYS A 280 -11.31 -13.45 27.14
N LEU A 281 -10.31 -13.02 26.36
CA LEU A 281 -8.91 -13.37 26.60
C LEU A 281 -8.36 -12.72 27.88
N LYS A 282 -9.00 -11.65 28.38
CA LYS A 282 -8.55 -10.87 29.55
C LYS A 282 -7.07 -10.49 29.46
N ALA A 283 -6.68 -10.03 28.28
CA ALA A 283 -5.36 -9.48 28.05
C ALA A 283 -5.17 -8.20 28.89
N LYS A 284 -3.91 -7.82 29.17
CA LYS A 284 -3.58 -6.56 29.85
C LYS A 284 -4.13 -5.35 29.12
N SER A 285 -4.02 -5.36 27.78
CA SER A 285 -4.65 -4.36 26.92
C SER A 285 -4.80 -4.91 25.51
N VAL A 286 -5.77 -4.37 24.76
CA VAL A 286 -6.00 -4.68 23.35
C VAL A 286 -6.07 -3.37 22.58
N THR A 287 -5.28 -3.24 21.53
CA THR A 287 -5.38 -2.14 20.56
C THR A 287 -5.77 -2.71 19.20
N VAL A 288 -6.86 -2.20 18.62
CA VAL A 288 -7.34 -2.59 17.29
C VAL A 288 -7.22 -1.40 16.33
N PHE A 289 -6.66 -1.64 15.15
CA PHE A 289 -6.56 -0.68 14.06
C PHE A 289 -7.34 -1.24 12.85
N LEU A 290 -8.37 -0.53 12.41
CA LEU A 290 -9.25 -0.93 11.31
C LEU A 290 -9.12 0.07 10.17
N ASP A 291 -8.40 -0.32 9.12
CA ASP A 291 -8.39 0.37 7.83
C ASP A 291 -9.40 -0.30 6.88
N ALA A 292 -10.68 -0.07 7.17
CA ALA A 292 -11.80 -0.66 6.43
C ALA A 292 -12.97 0.32 6.31
N CYS A 293 -13.62 0.31 5.15
CA CYS A 293 -14.87 1.01 4.94
C CYS A 293 -16.05 0.16 5.44
N PHE A 294 -16.98 0.75 6.20
CA PHE A 294 -18.25 0.11 6.55
C PHE A 294 -19.46 0.75 5.83
N SER A 295 -19.20 1.71 4.94
CA SER A 295 -20.20 2.41 4.12
C SER A 295 -20.73 1.58 2.95
N GLY A 296 -20.16 0.39 2.69
CA GLY A 296 -20.52 -0.46 1.55
C GLY A 296 -19.80 -0.08 0.25
N ALA A 297 -18.72 0.72 0.32
CA ALA A 297 -17.89 1.13 -0.82
C ALA A 297 -16.41 0.71 -0.63
N ASN A 298 -15.67 0.56 -1.73
CA ASN A 298 -14.22 0.34 -1.71
C ASN A 298 -13.43 1.66 -1.56
N ARG A 299 -12.09 1.56 -1.51
CA ARG A 299 -11.19 2.70 -1.31
C ARG A 299 -11.29 3.74 -2.44
N GLU A 300 -11.73 3.31 -3.61
CA GLU A 300 -11.92 4.12 -4.82
C GLU A 300 -13.30 4.80 -4.89
N ASN A 301 -14.21 4.55 -3.94
CA ASN A 301 -15.63 4.96 -3.96
C ASN A 301 -16.49 4.22 -5.00
N GLU A 302 -16.12 3.00 -5.35
CA GLU A 302 -17.00 2.08 -6.07
C GLU A 302 -17.85 1.32 -5.04
N MET A 303 -19.16 1.20 -5.30
CA MET A 303 -20.06 0.44 -4.44
C MET A 303 -19.70 -1.05 -4.48
N LEU A 304 -19.49 -1.64 -3.31
CA LEU A 304 -19.26 -3.09 -3.14
C LEU A 304 -20.57 -3.88 -3.15
N LEU A 305 -21.67 -3.21 -2.81
CA LEU A 305 -23.00 -3.79 -2.71
C LEU A 305 -23.85 -3.37 -3.91
N ALA A 306 -24.46 -4.35 -4.58
CA ALA A 306 -25.26 -4.08 -5.78
C ALA A 306 -26.58 -3.39 -5.43
N GLY A 307 -26.82 -2.21 -6.01
CA GLY A 307 -28.12 -1.53 -5.96
C GLY A 307 -28.53 -0.91 -4.61
N THR A 308 -27.60 -0.79 -3.65
CA THR A 308 -27.87 -0.22 -2.33
C THR A 308 -27.37 1.21 -2.20
N ARG A 309 -28.13 2.05 -1.50
CA ARG A 309 -27.67 3.37 -1.03
C ARG A 309 -26.68 3.17 0.12
N PRO A 310 -25.65 4.02 0.29
CA PRO A 310 -24.79 4.00 1.47
C PRO A 310 -25.67 4.09 2.72
N LEU A 311 -25.58 3.09 3.61
CA LEU A 311 -26.30 3.10 4.88
C LEU A 311 -25.29 3.18 6.03
N VAL A 312 -25.68 3.94 7.05
CA VAL A 312 -24.84 4.28 8.19
C VAL A 312 -25.09 3.28 9.30
N LEU A 313 -24.12 2.40 9.59
CA LEU A 313 -24.16 1.60 10.80
C LEU A 313 -23.30 2.25 11.87
N GLU A 314 -23.94 2.74 12.93
CA GLU A 314 -23.22 3.11 14.15
C GLU A 314 -22.71 1.83 14.80
N VAL A 315 -21.41 1.54 14.63
CA VAL A 315 -20.78 0.38 15.24
C VAL A 315 -20.92 0.54 16.75
N LYS A 316 -21.71 -0.33 17.38
CA LYS A 316 -21.90 -0.33 18.84
C LYS A 316 -20.53 -0.32 19.53
N SER A 317 -20.38 0.65 20.42
CA SER A 317 -19.08 1.02 20.94
C SER A 317 -18.47 -0.10 21.79
N PRO A 318 -17.19 -0.47 21.54
CA PRO A 318 -16.47 -1.51 22.28
C PRO A 318 -16.09 -1.11 23.73
N ILE A 319 -16.60 0.02 24.23
CA ILE A 319 -16.28 0.62 25.55
C ILE A 319 -16.35 -0.39 26.71
N ALA A 320 -17.16 -1.45 26.59
CA ALA A 320 -17.37 -2.42 27.66
C ALA A 320 -16.16 -3.34 28.00
N HIS A 321 -15.04 -3.34 27.24
CA HIS A 321 -14.08 -4.45 27.33
C HIS A 321 -12.57 -4.10 27.43
N GLY A 322 -12.17 -2.86 27.72
CA GLY A 322 -10.73 -2.52 27.80
C GLY A 322 -9.99 -2.63 26.46
N ILE A 323 -10.74 -2.48 25.37
CA ILE A 323 -10.24 -2.50 24.00
C ILE A 323 -10.17 -1.05 23.52
N THR A 324 -8.98 -0.62 23.10
CA THR A 324 -8.79 0.61 22.32
C THR A 324 -9.02 0.29 20.85
N VAL A 325 -9.86 1.06 20.15
CA VAL A 325 -10.12 0.89 18.72
C VAL A 325 -9.84 2.20 17.98
N PHE A 326 -9.04 2.11 16.93
CA PHE A 326 -8.87 3.13 15.90
C PHE A 326 -9.53 2.64 14.62
N SER A 327 -10.41 3.44 14.05
CA SER A 327 -11.09 3.15 12.79
C SER A 327 -10.83 4.27 11.79
N ALA A 328 -10.58 3.89 10.54
CA ALA A 328 -10.19 4.83 9.49
C ALA A 328 -11.28 5.84 9.11
N THR A 329 -12.54 5.54 9.41
CA THR A 329 -13.70 6.36 9.03
C THR A 329 -14.73 6.38 10.14
N SER A 330 -15.56 7.41 10.14
CA SER A 330 -16.89 7.32 10.73
C SER A 330 -17.82 6.46 9.87
N SER A 331 -19.00 6.12 10.40
CA SER A 331 -19.92 5.10 9.88
C SER A 331 -20.45 5.33 8.46
N ASN A 332 -20.33 6.54 7.90
CA ASN A 332 -20.81 6.90 6.57
C ASN A 332 -19.70 7.28 5.56
N GLN A 333 -18.43 7.21 5.97
CA GLN A 333 -17.29 7.67 5.19
C GLN A 333 -16.51 6.51 4.55
N ILE A 334 -15.58 6.85 3.66
CA ILE A 334 -14.78 5.89 2.90
C ILE A 334 -13.33 5.97 3.36
N SER A 335 -12.74 4.83 3.70
CA SER A 335 -11.31 4.72 3.94
C SER A 335 -10.63 4.79 2.59
N SER A 336 -9.94 5.89 2.32
CA SER A 336 -9.43 6.19 0.98
C SER A 336 -8.02 5.65 0.80
N ALA A 337 -7.69 5.22 -0.42
CA ALA A 337 -6.31 4.99 -0.82
C ALA A 337 -5.63 6.34 -1.10
N TRP A 338 -4.37 6.49 -0.70
CA TRP A 338 -3.53 7.62 -1.08
C TRP A 338 -2.52 7.16 -2.14
N LEU A 339 -2.89 7.37 -3.39
CA LEU A 339 -2.18 6.87 -4.56
C LEU A 339 -0.73 7.36 -4.63
N GLU A 340 -0.49 8.63 -4.32
CA GLU A 340 0.86 9.22 -4.28
C GLU A 340 1.76 8.54 -3.26
N LYS A 341 1.21 8.14 -2.12
CA LYS A 341 1.93 7.47 -1.04
C LYS A 341 1.86 5.94 -1.11
N LYS A 342 1.17 5.38 -2.10
CA LYS A 342 0.99 3.94 -2.29
C LYS A 342 0.49 3.19 -1.04
N HIS A 343 -0.32 3.84 -0.22
CA HIS A 343 -0.82 3.29 1.04
C HIS A 343 -2.29 3.68 1.27
N GLY A 344 -2.98 2.97 2.17
CA GLY A 344 -4.23 3.49 2.73
C GLY A 344 -3.98 4.81 3.46
N LEU A 345 -4.85 5.81 3.32
CA LEU A 345 -4.65 7.13 3.92
C LEU A 345 -4.51 7.04 5.45
N PHE A 346 -5.37 6.23 6.08
CA PHE A 346 -5.29 5.95 7.51
C PHE A 346 -4.01 5.19 7.86
N SER A 347 -3.70 4.10 7.15
CA SER A 347 -2.49 3.30 7.40
C SER A 347 -1.20 4.12 7.27
N TYR A 348 -1.14 5.04 6.29
CA TYR A 348 -0.02 5.95 6.11
C TYR A 348 0.19 6.84 7.34
N TYR A 349 -0.85 7.55 7.79
CA TYR A 349 -0.72 8.43 8.95
C TYR A 349 -0.59 7.68 10.28
N LEU A 350 -1.13 6.47 10.39
CA LEU A 350 -0.84 5.58 11.50
C LEU A 350 0.67 5.31 11.58
N MET A 351 1.28 4.86 10.48
CA MET A 351 2.71 4.59 10.43
C MET A 351 3.56 5.86 10.60
N LYS A 352 3.12 7.00 10.05
CA LYS A 352 3.77 8.29 10.23
C LYS A 352 3.76 8.74 11.69
N GLY A 353 2.62 8.62 12.36
CA GLY A 353 2.50 8.88 13.79
C GLY A 353 3.41 7.97 14.62
N MET A 354 3.48 6.68 14.26
CA MET A 354 4.41 5.72 14.87
C MET A 354 5.89 6.00 14.54
N GLN A 355 6.23 6.85 13.55
CA GLN A 355 7.62 7.30 13.34
C GLN A 355 8.07 8.36 14.34
N GLY A 356 7.13 9.08 14.95
CA GLY A 356 7.43 10.19 15.87
C GLY A 356 6.57 11.42 15.63
N ASP A 357 5.93 11.57 14.46
CA ASP A 357 5.15 12.78 14.13
C ASP A 357 3.95 13.01 15.06
N ALA A 358 3.48 11.96 15.73
CA ALA A 358 2.41 12.04 16.71
C ALA A 358 2.91 12.34 18.15
N ASP A 359 4.21 12.35 18.43
CA ASP A 359 4.78 12.76 19.73
C ASP A 359 4.76 14.29 19.85
N THR A 360 3.56 14.84 20.08
CA THR A 360 3.33 16.29 20.11
C THR A 360 4.02 16.99 21.29
N ASN A 361 4.24 16.27 22.39
CA ASN A 361 4.86 16.80 23.60
C ASN A 361 6.40 16.61 23.61
N ASN A 362 6.96 15.85 22.66
CA ASN A 362 8.38 15.53 22.49
C ASN A 362 9.02 14.81 23.69
N ASP A 363 8.26 14.03 24.44
CA ASP A 363 8.75 13.25 25.59
C ASP A 363 9.31 11.87 25.18
N LYS A 364 9.37 11.60 23.88
CA LYS A 364 9.82 10.34 23.26
C LYS A 364 8.93 9.15 23.61
N LYS A 365 7.66 9.41 23.90
CA LYS A 365 6.63 8.38 24.05
C LYS A 365 5.46 8.73 23.17
N LEU A 366 4.80 7.70 22.68
CA LEU A 366 3.56 7.85 21.94
C LEU A 366 2.43 7.26 22.74
N SER A 367 1.57 8.11 23.29
CA SER A 367 0.33 7.71 23.96
C SER A 367 -0.78 7.37 22.95
N ILE A 368 -1.80 6.65 23.43
CA ILE A 368 -3.03 6.39 22.65
C ILE A 368 -3.70 7.70 22.26
N LYS A 369 -3.77 8.66 23.19
CA LYS A 369 -4.33 9.99 22.96
C LYS A 369 -3.65 10.71 21.81
N GLU A 370 -2.33 10.84 21.90
CA GLU A 370 -1.51 11.54 20.90
C GLU A 370 -1.66 10.94 19.51
N LEU A 371 -1.62 9.60 19.43
CA LEU A 371 -1.82 8.92 18.16
C LEU A 371 -3.23 9.16 17.60
N GLY A 372 -4.25 9.16 18.45
CA GLY A 372 -5.63 9.41 18.04
C GLY A 372 -5.87 10.82 17.53
N GLU A 373 -5.41 11.82 18.28
CA GLU A 373 -5.50 13.23 17.90
C GLU A 373 -4.75 13.49 16.59
N TYR A 374 -3.52 12.97 16.46
CA TYR A 374 -2.72 13.09 15.24
C TYR A 374 -3.39 12.46 14.01
N ILE A 375 -3.84 11.20 14.13
CA ILE A 375 -4.47 10.50 13.01
C ILE A 375 -5.76 11.21 12.60
N GLN A 376 -6.59 11.63 13.57
CA GLN A 376 -7.83 12.32 13.27
C GLN A 376 -7.60 13.63 12.51
N GLU A 377 -6.64 14.45 12.96
CA GLU A 377 -6.26 15.71 12.30
C GLU A 377 -5.72 15.43 10.88
N LYS A 378 -4.63 14.68 10.78
CA LYS A 378 -3.89 14.54 9.52
C LYS A 378 -4.67 13.81 8.43
N VAL A 379 -5.42 12.78 8.79
CA VAL A 379 -6.26 12.07 7.82
C VAL A 379 -7.40 12.97 7.34
N SER A 380 -8.07 13.70 8.23
CA SER A 380 -9.17 14.58 7.85
C SER A 380 -8.70 15.70 6.93
N ASP A 381 -7.57 16.33 7.26
CA ASP A 381 -6.96 17.37 6.43
C ASP A 381 -6.57 16.84 5.04
N GLN A 382 -5.83 15.72 5.01
CA GLN A 382 -5.37 15.14 3.76
C GLN A 382 -6.51 14.58 2.90
N ALA A 383 -7.57 14.05 3.50
CA ALA A 383 -8.77 13.64 2.79
C ALA A 383 -9.40 14.82 2.06
N GLY A 384 -9.49 15.99 2.71
CA GLY A 384 -9.97 17.22 2.10
C GLY A 384 -9.14 17.65 0.88
N TYR A 385 -7.81 17.52 0.94
CA TYR A 385 -6.92 17.83 -0.20
C TYR A 385 -7.09 16.89 -1.41
N ILE A 386 -7.67 15.70 -1.23
CA ILE A 386 -7.96 14.75 -2.31
C ILE A 386 -9.45 14.67 -2.65
N ASP A 387 -10.23 15.69 -2.26
CA ASP A 387 -11.68 15.80 -2.47
C ASP A 387 -12.46 14.61 -1.90
N ARG A 388 -12.06 14.13 -0.71
CA ARG A 388 -12.72 13.04 0.03
C ARG A 388 -13.12 13.50 1.43
N GLU A 389 -14.12 12.81 1.98
CA GLU A 389 -14.47 12.90 3.40
C GLU A 389 -14.04 11.64 4.13
N GLN A 390 -13.11 11.78 5.07
CA GLN A 390 -12.65 10.70 5.92
C GLN A 390 -12.23 11.25 7.28
N THR A 391 -12.95 10.87 8.33
CA THR A 391 -12.73 11.32 9.70
C THR A 391 -12.53 10.10 10.60
N PRO A 392 -11.27 9.72 10.89
CA PRO A 392 -10.98 8.61 11.78
C PRO A 392 -11.58 8.80 13.18
N GLN A 393 -11.88 7.68 13.82
CA GLN A 393 -12.40 7.64 15.18
C GLN A 393 -11.47 6.82 16.07
N MET A 394 -11.25 7.32 17.28
CA MET A 394 -10.60 6.60 18.37
C MET A 394 -11.60 6.39 19.50
N ILE A 395 -11.71 5.15 19.96
CA ILE A 395 -12.49 4.77 21.14
C ILE A 395 -11.52 4.11 22.13
N SER A 396 -11.35 4.69 23.31
CA SER A 396 -10.49 4.15 24.36
C SER A 396 -11.05 4.46 25.74
N ASN A 397 -10.76 3.60 26.71
CA ASN A 397 -10.97 3.87 28.14
C ASN A 397 -9.65 4.19 28.88
N ASP A 398 -8.51 4.09 28.19
CA ASP A 398 -7.18 4.46 28.70
C ASP A 398 -6.40 5.17 27.60
N GLU A 399 -6.66 6.47 27.46
CA GLU A 399 -5.99 7.34 26.48
C GLU A 399 -4.54 7.66 26.86
N SER A 400 -4.21 7.57 28.16
CA SER A 400 -2.87 7.86 28.69
C SER A 400 -1.86 6.74 28.46
N ARG A 401 -2.33 5.55 28.07
CA ARG A 401 -1.50 4.37 27.81
C ARG A 401 -0.44 4.67 26.76
N ILE A 402 0.80 4.28 27.06
CA ILE A 402 1.92 4.41 26.13
C ILE A 402 1.98 3.20 25.19
N LEU A 403 1.85 3.46 23.90
CA LEU A 403 1.98 2.46 22.84
C LEU A 403 3.45 2.22 22.48
N ILE A 404 4.21 3.29 22.22
CA ILE A 404 5.63 3.26 21.82
C ILE A 404 6.48 4.10 22.77
N ASN A 405 7.68 3.62 23.07
CA ASN A 405 8.76 4.41 23.66
C ASN A 405 9.93 4.38 22.67
N TYR A 406 10.33 5.55 22.18
CA TYR A 406 11.37 5.69 21.15
C TYR A 406 12.79 5.45 21.70
#